data_AF-A0A662M032-F1
#
_entry.id   AF-A0A662M032-F1
#
_cell.length_a   1.000
_cell.length_b   1.000
_cell.length_c   1.000
_cell.angle_alpha   90.00
_cell.angle_beta   90.00
_cell.angle_gamma   90.00
#
_symmetry.space_group_name_H-M   'P 1'
#
loop_
_entity.id
_entity.type
_entity.pdbx_description
1 polymer ?
#
loop_
_entity_poly.entity_id
_entity_poly.type
_entity_poly.pdbx_seq_one_letter_code
_entity_poly.pdbx_strand_id
1 'polypeptide(L)'
;MKALELIGKGEEMHGRAYIKSDKEEASSIIKKLKENGFDHFVMLSCVDWIDKNEFELVYHLWSYEHKEHVMVSIILPRDNPSMSSMHELFPQIETYEREI
;
A
#
# COMPACT_ATOMS: atom_id res chain seq x y z
N MET A 1 5.72 14.02 7.47
CA MET A 1 4.70 13.54 6.52
C MET A 1 3.50 13.04 7.32
N LYS A 2 2.31 13.55 7.04
CA LYS A 2 1.06 13.22 7.73
C LYS A 2 0.78 11.73 7.76
N ALA A 3 1.07 11.00 6.67
CA ALA A 3 0.90 9.54 6.65
C ALA A 3 1.72 8.83 7.74
N LEU A 4 3.00 9.20 7.90
CA LEU A 4 3.89 8.58 8.89
C LEU A 4 3.47 8.92 10.32
N GLU A 5 3.00 10.15 10.55
CA GLU A 5 2.45 10.57 11.86
C GLU A 5 1.18 9.80 12.22
N LEU A 6 0.28 9.57 11.26
CA LEU A 6 -0.98 8.85 11.47
C LEU A 6 -0.75 7.37 11.79
N ILE A 7 0.19 6.74 11.10
CA ILE A 7 0.47 5.31 11.26
C ILE A 7 1.46 5.06 12.40
N GLY A 8 2.32 6.03 12.72
CA GLY A 8 3.33 5.92 13.77
C GLY A 8 4.53 5.05 13.39
N LYS A 9 4.65 4.66 12.11
CA LYS A 9 5.78 3.91 11.56
C LYS A 9 5.97 4.23 10.07
N GLY A 10 7.12 3.79 9.55
CA GLY A 10 7.55 4.03 8.19
C GLY A 10 8.66 5.08 8.12
N GLU A 11 9.09 5.38 6.90
CA GLU A 11 10.18 6.29 6.62
C GLU A 11 9.84 7.17 5.41
N GLU A 12 10.54 8.29 5.27
CA GLU A 12 10.45 9.10 4.05
C GLU A 12 11.45 8.57 3.02
N MET A 13 10.95 8.24 1.83
CA MET A 13 11.77 7.82 0.68
C MET A 13 11.43 8.70 -0.52
N HIS A 14 12.41 9.48 -0.99
CA HIS A 14 12.26 10.36 -2.17
C HIS A 14 11.03 11.29 -2.10
N GLY A 15 10.76 11.88 -0.93
CA GLY A 15 9.61 12.76 -0.72
C GLY A 15 8.25 12.05 -0.64
N ARG A 16 8.25 10.73 -0.43
CA ARG A 16 7.04 9.91 -0.26
C ARG A 16 7.13 9.16 1.06
N ALA A 17 5.98 8.92 1.69
CA ALA A 17 5.90 8.11 2.89
C ALA A 17 5.94 6.65 2.48
N TYR A 18 6.86 5.87 3.03
CA TYR A 18 6.98 4.45 2.77
C TYR A 18 6.76 3.68 4.06
N ILE A 19 5.73 2.84 4.08
CA ILE A 19 5.23 2.13 5.25
C ILE A 19 5.30 0.65 4.97
N LYS A 20 6.18 -0.06 5.67
CA LYS A 20 6.22 -1.52 5.64
C LYS A 20 5.10 -2.10 6.50
N SER A 21 4.46 -3.12 5.98
CA SER A 21 3.29 -3.75 6.56
C SER A 21 3.33 -5.26 6.36
N ASP A 22 2.82 -6.03 7.32
CA ASP A 22 2.37 -7.40 7.06
C ASP A 22 0.97 -7.42 6.41
N LYS A 23 0.51 -8.60 6.00
CA LYS A 23 -0.78 -8.76 5.33
C LYS A 23 -1.96 -8.54 6.28
N GLU A 24 -1.80 -8.86 7.56
CA GLU A 24 -2.83 -8.75 8.59
C GLU A 24 -3.16 -7.29 8.91
N GLU A 25 -2.15 -6.43 8.92
CA GLU A 25 -2.30 -5.01 9.28
C GLU A 25 -2.56 -4.10 8.08
N ALA A 26 -2.20 -4.51 6.86
CA ALA A 26 -2.28 -3.67 5.66
C ALA A 26 -3.67 -3.08 5.42
N SER A 27 -4.73 -3.89 5.56
CA SER A 27 -6.11 -3.43 5.40
C SER A 27 -6.49 -2.38 6.45
N SER A 28 -6.00 -2.50 7.68
CA SER A 28 -6.24 -1.53 8.76
C SER A 28 -5.51 -0.22 8.48
N ILE A 29 -4.24 -0.29 8.06
CA ILE A 29 -3.43 0.87 7.69
C ILE A 29 -4.08 1.64 6.54
N ILE A 30 -4.43 0.94 5.46
CA ILE A 30 -5.00 1.55 4.26
C ILE A 30 -6.37 2.16 4.54
N LYS A 31 -7.21 1.49 5.34
CA LYS A 31 -8.47 2.06 5.81
C LYS A 31 -8.25 3.33 6.62
N LYS A 32 -7.33 3.32 7.58
CA LYS A 32 -7.02 4.50 8.41
C LYS A 32 -6.49 5.66 7.57
N LEU A 33 -5.62 5.39 6.59
CA LEU A 33 -5.12 6.39 5.65
C LEU A 33 -6.28 6.99 4.84
N LYS A 34 -7.17 6.16 4.29
CA LYS A 34 -8.34 6.61 3.56
C LYS A 34 -9.25 7.52 4.40
N GLU A 35 -9.54 7.12 5.65
CA GLU A 35 -10.36 7.91 6.58
C GLU A 35 -9.72 9.26 6.98
N ASN A 36 -8.42 9.43 6.74
CA ASN A 36 -7.66 10.64 7.06
C ASN A 36 -7.17 11.40 5.82
N GLY A 37 -7.86 11.25 4.69
CA GLY A 37 -7.66 12.08 3.50
C GLY A 37 -6.69 11.54 2.45
N PHE A 38 -6.25 10.28 2.57
CA PHE A 38 -5.54 9.56 1.50
C PHE A 38 -6.55 8.75 0.68
N ASP A 39 -7.50 9.45 0.05
CA ASP A 39 -8.69 8.89 -0.60
C ASP A 39 -8.49 8.61 -2.10
N HIS A 40 -7.38 9.07 -2.68
CA HIS A 40 -7.05 8.80 -4.07
C HIS A 40 -6.15 7.57 -4.18
N PHE A 41 -6.71 6.48 -4.70
CA PHE A 41 -5.93 5.31 -5.09
C PHE A 41 -5.17 5.60 -6.39
N VAL A 42 -3.84 5.56 -6.33
CA VAL A 42 -2.98 5.86 -7.47
C VAL A 42 -2.78 4.61 -8.32
N MET A 43 -2.29 3.53 -7.70
CA MET A 43 -2.06 2.25 -8.37
C MET A 43 -1.76 1.13 -7.35
N LEU A 44 -1.87 -0.11 -7.81
CA LEU A 44 -1.25 -1.28 -7.17
C LEU A 44 -0.03 -1.67 -8.01
N SER A 45 1.11 -1.94 -7.37
CA SER A 45 2.28 -2.50 -8.05
C SER A 45 2.79 -3.75 -7.33
N CYS A 46 3.46 -4.63 -8.07
CA CYS A 46 4.11 -5.81 -7.52
C CYS A 46 5.56 -5.87 -8.03
N VAL A 47 6.53 -5.94 -7.12
CA VAL A 47 7.95 -6.10 -7.44
C VAL A 47 8.35 -7.55 -7.20
N ASP A 48 8.95 -8.17 -8.21
CA ASP A 48 9.52 -9.51 -8.10
C ASP A 48 10.94 -9.44 -7.54
N TRP A 49 11.12 -9.90 -6.31
CA TRP A 49 12.42 -10.09 -5.68
C TRP A 49 12.88 -11.55 -5.81
N ILE A 50 13.22 -11.95 -7.04
CA ILE A 50 13.54 -13.35 -7.38
C ILE A 50 14.63 -13.96 -6.50
N ASP A 51 15.69 -13.21 -6.19
CA ASP A 51 16.81 -13.68 -5.36
C ASP A 51 16.41 -13.92 -3.90
N LYS A 52 15.30 -13.33 -3.45
CA LYS A 52 14.76 -13.46 -2.10
C LYS A 52 13.59 -14.44 -2.01
N ASN A 53 13.12 -14.97 -3.13
CA ASN A 53 11.91 -15.78 -3.22
C ASN A 53 10.66 -15.06 -2.64
N GLU A 54 10.56 -13.75 -2.89
CA GLU A 54 9.52 -12.87 -2.34
C GLU A 54 8.89 -11.99 -3.44
N PHE A 55 7.63 -11.62 -3.25
CA PHE A 55 6.97 -10.53 -3.95
C PHE A 55 6.77 -9.36 -3.01
N GLU A 56 6.95 -8.14 -3.49
CA GLU A 56 6.59 -6.93 -2.76
C GLU A 56 5.37 -6.28 -3.42
N LEU A 57 4.23 -6.37 -2.75
CA LEU A 57 2.99 -5.72 -3.17
C LEU A 57 2.92 -4.32 -2.56
N VAL A 58 2.80 -3.28 -3.40
CA VAL A 58 2.80 -1.89 -2.96
C VAL A 58 1.50 -1.19 -3.35
N TYR A 59 0.79 -0.69 -2.33
CA TYR A 59 -0.38 0.15 -2.49
C TYR A 59 0.05 1.61 -2.52
N HIS A 60 -0.29 2.32 -3.59
CA HIS A 60 0.01 3.74 -3.75
C HIS A 60 -1.25 4.57 -3.52
N LEU A 61 -1.22 5.43 -2.50
CA LEU A 61 -2.29 6.37 -2.20
C LEU A 61 -1.77 7.80 -2.24
N TRP A 62 -2.64 8.72 -2.65
CA TRP A 62 -2.39 10.14 -2.67
C TRP A 62 -3.41 10.87 -1.81
N SER A 63 -2.95 11.90 -1.11
CA SER A 63 -3.82 12.87 -0.45
C SER A 63 -3.74 14.21 -1.15
N TYR A 64 -4.88 14.70 -1.65
CA TYR A 64 -4.97 16.06 -2.19
C TYR A 64 -4.94 17.13 -1.11
N GLU A 65 -5.46 16.81 0.09
CA GLU A 65 -5.46 17.69 1.26
C GLU A 65 -4.03 17.92 1.77
N HIS A 66 -3.31 16.84 2.04
CA HIS A 66 -1.95 16.91 2.59
C HIS A 66 -0.88 17.10 1.50
N LYS A 67 -1.24 16.89 0.21
CA LYS A 67 -0.33 16.87 -0.94
C LYS A 67 0.81 15.85 -0.76
N GLU A 68 0.45 14.68 -0.24
CA GLU A 68 1.38 13.61 0.10
C GLU A 68 1.07 12.32 -0.65
N HIS A 69 2.12 11.62 -1.06
CA HIS A 69 2.07 10.25 -1.59
C HIS A 69 2.52 9.28 -0.49
N VAL A 70 1.71 8.27 -0.20
CA VAL A 70 2.06 7.16 0.68
C VAL A 70 2.09 5.84 -0.09
N MET A 71 3.12 5.05 0.20
CA MET A 71 3.35 3.71 -0.32
C MET A 71 3.27 2.74 0.85
N VAL A 72 2.29 1.83 0.83
CA VAL A 72 2.17 0.75 1.81
C VAL A 72 2.70 -0.51 1.16
N SER A 73 3.84 -1.01 1.65
CA SER A 73 4.56 -2.16 1.11
C SER A 73 4.31 -3.41 1.95
N ILE A 74 3.97 -4.52 1.29
CA ILE A 74 3.72 -5.82 1.89
C ILE A 74 4.62 -6.84 1.20
N ILE A 75 5.41 -7.59 1.99
CA ILE A 75 6.18 -8.73 1.49
C ILE A 75 5.33 -9.99 1.56
N LEU A 76 5.22 -10.68 0.42
CA LEU A 76 4.49 -11.92 0.27
C LEU A 76 5.45 -13.04 -0.17
N PRO A 77 5.30 -14.28 0.35
CA PRO A 77 6.12 -15.41 -0.09
C PRO A 77 5.78 -15.77 -1.55
N ARG A 78 6.80 -16.08 -2.37
CA ARG A 78 6.62 -16.44 -3.78
C ARG A 78 5.85 -17.75 -3.98
N ASP A 79 6.02 -18.71 -3.09
CA ASP A 79 5.48 -20.06 -3.28
C ASP A 79 3.94 -20.11 -3.14
N ASN A 80 3.35 -19.17 -2.38
CA ASN A 80 1.91 -19.07 -2.19
C ASN A 80 1.51 -17.62 -1.83
N PRO A 81 1.64 -16.66 -2.77
CA PRO A 81 1.31 -15.27 -2.51
C PRO A 81 -0.21 -15.12 -2.46
N SER A 82 -0.70 -14.52 -1.38
CA SER A 82 -2.13 -14.27 -1.20
C SER A 82 -2.35 -12.98 -0.44
N MET A 83 -3.29 -12.16 -0.89
CA MET A 83 -3.73 -10.94 -0.22
C MET A 83 -5.26 -10.82 -0.33
N SER A 84 -5.91 -10.31 0.71
CA SER A 84 -7.34 -9.98 0.63
C SER A 84 -7.56 -8.78 -0.27
N SER A 85 -8.54 -8.88 -1.17
CA SER A 85 -8.93 -7.77 -2.05
C SER A 85 -9.32 -6.55 -1.23
N MET A 86 -8.94 -5.37 -1.72
CA MET A 86 -9.35 -4.09 -1.12
C MET A 86 -10.45 -3.40 -1.92
N HIS A 87 -11.17 -4.13 -2.77
CA HIS A 87 -12.25 -3.60 -3.61
C HIS A 87 -13.33 -2.84 -2.81
N GLU A 88 -13.69 -3.32 -1.62
CA GLU A 88 -14.65 -2.62 -0.75
C GLU A 88 -14.15 -1.25 -0.28
N LEU A 89 -12.84 -1.09 -0.11
CA LEU A 89 -12.22 0.21 0.20
C LEU A 89 -12.07 1.04 -1.06
N PHE A 90 -11.62 0.46 -2.17
CA PHE A 90 -11.34 1.16 -3.41
C PHE A 90 -11.85 0.36 -4.61
N PRO A 91 -13.07 0.62 -5.11
CA PRO A 91 -13.66 -0.19 -6.18
C PRO A 91 -12.79 -0.30 -7.43
N GLN A 92 -12.09 0.78 -7.78
CA GLN A 92 -11.17 0.83 -8.92
C GLN A 92 -9.99 -0.16 -8.82
N ILE A 93 -9.68 -0.72 -7.65
CA ILE A 93 -8.55 -1.63 -7.48
C ILE A 93 -8.74 -2.95 -8.25
N GLU A 94 -9.99 -3.33 -8.56
CA GLU A 94 -10.32 -4.58 -9.25
C GLU A 94 -9.52 -4.76 -10.56
N THR A 95 -9.33 -3.68 -11.32
CA THR A 95 -8.58 -3.75 -12.57
C THR A 95 -7.10 -4.03 -12.30
N TYR A 96 -6.52 -3.36 -11.30
CA TYR A 96 -5.12 -3.55 -10.93
C TYR A 96 -4.86 -4.94 -10.32
N GLU A 97 -5.76 -5.43 -9.47
CA GLU A 97 -5.68 -6.78 -8.88
C GLU A 97 -5.71 -7.89 -9.94
N ARG A 98 -6.33 -7.63 -11.10
CA ARG A 98 -6.37 -8.58 -12.23
C ARG A 98 -5.15 -8.49 -13.15
N GLU A 99 -4.41 -7.40 -13.12
CA GLU A 99 -3.23 -7.18 -13.97
C GLU A 99 -1.95 -7.78 -13.36
N ILE A 100 -1.89 -7.93 -12.04
CA ILE A 100 -0.72 -8.43 -11.30
C ILE A 100 -0.76 -9.92 -11.01
#